data_AF-A0A378B2I6-F1
#
_entry.id   AF-A0A378B2I6-F1
#
_cell.length_a   1.000
_cell.length_b   1.000
_cell.length_c   1.000
_cell.angle_alpha   90.00
_cell.angle_beta   90.00
_cell.angle_gamma   90.00
#
_symmetry.space_group_name_H-M   'P 1'
#
loop_
_entity.id
_entity.type
_entity.pdbx_description
1 polymer ?
#
loop_
_entity_poly.entity_id
_entity_poly.type
_entity_poly.pdbx_seq_one_letter_code
_entity_poly.pdbx_strand_id
1 'polypeptide(L)'
;MLQAPLLLREDIQREVAVIDAEYRLIQQHEPSRREAAVRHAASAPAAFRRFQVGSADALAGDLAALQAALGDFHRTHYVARRMQLWLQGPQSLEALGELAARFAAGLAAGEAPPPAPPLRLGEFTALQLAVSSQPALWRCPLIALSDNVTLLREFLLDEAPGSLMAGLRQRRLAGDVALNWLYQDRHLGWLALVFASDRPEEVDRQITHWLQALQQTTPEQQQHYYQLSRRRFQALSPLDQLRPAGIRLCPRRAARRVRRFLRRPAGRPVGQPGLSDRFPRGACCHPGL
;
A
#
# COMPACT_ATOMS: atom_id res chain seq x y z
N MET A 1 14.43 2.09 22.91
CA MET A 1 13.07 2.15 22.34
C MET A 1 12.55 0.76 21.97
N LEU A 2 13.12 0.04 21.00
CA LEU A 2 12.57 -1.24 20.53
C LEU A 2 12.70 -2.40 21.55
N GLN A 3 13.80 -2.46 22.32
CA GLN A 3 14.06 -3.57 23.26
C GLN A 3 13.31 -3.42 24.58
N ALA A 4 13.32 -2.22 25.17
CA ALA A 4 12.71 -1.93 26.46
C ALA A 4 11.98 -0.58 26.40
N PRO A 5 10.71 -0.55 25.95
CA PRO A 5 9.89 0.64 26.03
C PRO A 5 9.47 0.87 27.49
N LEU A 6 9.45 2.13 27.94
CA LEU A 6 9.09 2.46 29.31
C LEU A 6 7.59 2.31 29.58
N LEU A 7 6.75 2.63 28.58
CA LEU A 7 5.29 2.55 28.63
C LEU A 7 4.72 3.19 29.92
N LEU A 8 5.18 4.40 30.25
CA LEU A 8 4.73 5.13 31.43
C LEU A 8 3.24 5.48 31.28
N ARG A 9 2.47 5.32 32.35
CA ARG A 9 1.00 5.54 32.33
C ARG A 9 0.64 6.96 31.91
N GLU A 10 1.37 7.95 32.41
CA GLU A 10 1.16 9.35 32.06
C GLU A 10 1.39 9.62 30.57
N ASP A 11 2.42 9.01 29.97
CA ASP A 11 2.70 9.17 28.54
C ASP A 11 1.66 8.45 27.70
N ILE A 12 1.23 7.24 28.11
CA ILE A 12 0.14 6.51 27.45
C ILE A 12 -1.13 7.37 27.44
N GLN A 13 -1.49 7.99 28.57
CA GLN A 13 -2.68 8.83 28.65
C GLN A 13 -2.59 10.05 27.72
N ARG A 14 -1.42 10.71 27.66
CA ARG A 14 -1.19 11.84 26.73
C ARG A 14 -1.29 11.37 25.27
N GLU A 15 -0.68 10.24 24.94
CA GLU A 15 -0.71 9.68 23.58
C GLU A 15 -2.12 9.24 23.15
N VAL A 16 -2.97 8.75 24.07
CA VAL A 16 -4.37 8.47 23.75
C VAL A 16 -5.11 9.72 23.26
N ALA A 17 -4.85 10.88 23.88
CA ALA A 17 -5.45 12.15 23.45
C ALA A 17 -4.91 12.59 22.06
N VAL A 18 -3.62 12.36 21.78
CA VAL A 18 -3.02 12.61 20.46
C VAL A 18 -3.64 11.71 19.40
N ILE A 19 -3.73 10.41 19.66
CA ILE A 19 -4.37 9.43 18.76
C ILE A 19 -5.82 9.80 18.47
N ASP A 20 -6.58 10.27 19.48
CA ASP A 20 -7.96 10.72 19.25
C ASP A 20 -8.03 11.95 18.34
N ALA A 21 -7.12 12.91 18.50
CA ALA A 21 -7.02 14.05 17.61
C ALA A 21 -6.66 13.64 16.17
N GLU A 22 -5.72 12.69 16.01
CA GLU A 22 -5.39 12.11 14.71
C GLU A 22 -6.58 11.36 14.09
N TYR A 23 -7.34 10.61 14.89
CA TYR A 23 -8.55 9.94 14.43
C TYR A 23 -9.57 10.92 13.85
N ARG A 24 -9.84 12.04 14.54
CA ARG A 24 -10.74 13.10 14.06
C ARG A 24 -10.26 13.71 12.75
N LEU A 25 -8.94 13.90 12.59
CA LEU A 25 -8.35 14.39 11.34
C LEU A 25 -8.51 13.35 10.21
N ILE A 26 -8.22 12.07 10.49
CA ILE A 26 -8.32 10.97 9.52
C ILE A 26 -9.75 10.74 9.06
N GLN A 27 -10.76 10.97 9.91
CA GLN A 27 -12.18 10.93 9.52
C GLN A 27 -12.52 11.89 8.38
N GLN A 28 -11.77 12.99 8.24
CA GLN A 28 -11.93 13.97 7.16
C GLN A 28 -10.96 13.71 5.99
N HIS A 29 -9.94 12.87 6.21
CA HIS A 29 -8.94 12.53 5.21
C HIS A 29 -9.50 11.52 4.19
N GLU A 30 -9.99 12.03 3.07
CA GLU A 30 -10.67 11.21 2.08
C GLU A 30 -9.82 10.06 1.47
N PRO A 31 -8.50 10.20 1.20
CA PRO A 31 -7.70 9.05 0.75
C PRO A 31 -7.76 7.87 1.72
N SER A 32 -7.72 8.12 3.03
CA SER A 32 -7.86 7.08 4.05
C SER A 32 -9.25 6.45 4.04
N ARG A 33 -10.31 7.24 3.83
CA ARG A 33 -11.69 6.73 3.71
C ARG A 33 -11.87 5.85 2.47
N ARG A 34 -11.31 6.24 1.33
CA ARG A 34 -11.33 5.46 0.09
C ARG A 34 -10.58 4.14 0.25
N GLU A 35 -9.38 4.18 0.83
CA GLU A 35 -8.62 2.96 1.14
C GLU A 35 -9.38 2.02 2.08
N ALA A 36 -10.01 2.58 3.13
CA ALA A 36 -10.85 1.81 4.05
C ALA A 36 -12.05 1.17 3.34
N ALA A 37 -12.74 1.90 2.45
CA ALA A 37 -13.86 1.37 1.66
C ALA A 37 -13.41 0.19 0.77
N VAL A 38 -12.26 0.33 0.09
CA VAL A 38 -11.70 -0.76 -0.72
C VAL A 38 -11.33 -1.96 0.14
N ARG A 39 -10.65 -1.76 1.27
CA ARG A 39 -10.32 -2.85 2.21
C ARG A 39 -11.56 -3.53 2.79
N HIS A 40 -12.64 -2.77 3.02
CA HIS A 40 -13.91 -3.33 3.52
C HIS A 40 -14.57 -4.28 2.51
N ALA A 41 -14.31 -4.11 1.21
CA ALA A 41 -14.76 -5.01 0.15
C ALA A 41 -14.16 -6.42 0.25
N ALA A 42 -13.00 -6.57 0.91
CA ALA A 42 -12.39 -7.87 1.11
C ALA A 42 -13.22 -8.72 2.08
N SER A 43 -13.40 -10.00 1.77
CA SER A 43 -14.07 -10.97 2.64
C SER A 43 -13.09 -11.62 3.63
N ALA A 44 -11.80 -11.66 3.30
CA ALA A 44 -10.75 -12.09 4.22
C ALA A 44 -9.42 -11.34 3.94
N PRO A 45 -8.62 -11.06 4.97
CA PRO A 45 -8.86 -11.32 6.39
C PRO A 45 -9.89 -10.38 7.02
N ALA A 46 -10.61 -10.85 8.04
CA ALA A 46 -11.53 -10.03 8.83
C ALA A 46 -10.86 -8.79 9.44
N ALA A 47 -9.54 -8.84 9.65
CA ALA A 47 -8.73 -7.72 10.12
C ALA A 47 -8.82 -6.47 9.23
N PHE A 48 -9.12 -6.60 7.93
CA PHE A 48 -9.27 -5.46 7.02
C PHE A 48 -10.52 -4.61 7.29
N ARG A 49 -11.50 -5.17 8.01
CA ARG A 49 -12.72 -4.47 8.41
C ARG A 49 -12.65 -3.94 9.83
N ARG A 50 -11.57 -4.20 10.56
CA ARG A 50 -11.39 -3.70 11.93
C ARG A 50 -11.03 -2.22 11.89
N PHE A 51 -11.48 -1.50 12.91
CA PHE A 51 -10.97 -0.18 13.20
C PHE A 51 -9.53 -0.27 13.73
N GLN A 52 -8.58 0.38 13.06
CA GLN A 52 -7.14 0.25 13.34
C GLN A 52 -6.48 1.54 13.80
N VAL A 53 -7.14 2.70 13.61
CA VAL A 53 -6.56 4.01 13.98
C VAL A 53 -6.51 4.16 15.51
N GLY A 54 -7.54 3.65 16.21
CA GLY A 54 -7.73 3.91 17.63
C GLY A 54 -8.45 5.23 17.87
N SER A 55 -9.07 5.35 19.03
CA SER A 55 -9.77 6.56 19.48
C SER A 55 -9.74 6.59 21.00
N ALA A 56 -10.09 7.74 21.59
CA ALA A 56 -10.33 7.82 23.02
C ALA A 56 -11.38 6.78 23.43
N ASP A 57 -12.50 6.64 22.74
CA ASP A 57 -13.53 5.65 23.11
C ASP A 57 -13.01 4.20 23.12
N ALA A 58 -12.06 3.86 22.24
CA ALA A 58 -11.49 2.52 22.16
C ALA A 58 -10.36 2.26 23.17
N LEU A 59 -9.73 3.31 23.70
CA LEU A 59 -8.49 3.23 24.49
C LEU A 59 -8.60 3.84 25.90
N ALA A 60 -9.51 4.80 26.08
CA ALA A 60 -9.80 5.49 27.34
C ALA A 60 -10.75 4.63 28.18
N GLY A 61 -10.21 3.52 28.68
CA GLY A 61 -10.84 2.70 29.69
C GLY A 61 -9.92 2.55 30.89
N ASP A 62 -9.70 1.31 31.31
CA ASP A 62 -8.72 0.99 32.34
C ASP A 62 -7.29 1.18 31.79
N LEU A 63 -6.64 2.27 32.23
CA LEU A 63 -5.26 2.59 31.84
C LEU A 63 -4.25 1.53 32.29
N ALA A 64 -4.50 0.84 33.39
CA ALA A 64 -3.63 -0.26 33.84
C ALA A 64 -3.78 -1.47 32.90
N ALA A 65 -5.01 -1.80 32.50
CA ALA A 65 -5.26 -2.84 31.51
C ALA A 65 -4.66 -2.49 30.14
N LEU A 66 -4.77 -1.24 29.70
CA LEU A 66 -4.15 -0.77 28.45
C LEU A 66 -2.62 -0.88 28.51
N GLN A 67 -2.00 -0.45 29.60
CA GLN A 67 -0.55 -0.57 29.80
C GLN A 67 -0.12 -2.05 29.78
N ALA A 68 -0.88 -2.94 30.43
CA ALA A 68 -0.61 -4.37 30.42
C ALA A 68 -0.72 -4.94 28.98
N ALA A 69 -1.78 -4.59 28.25
CA ALA A 69 -1.99 -5.01 26.87
C ALA A 69 -0.88 -4.52 25.92
N LEU A 70 -0.39 -3.28 26.09
CA LEU A 70 0.76 -2.76 25.34
C LEU A 70 2.04 -3.54 25.66
N GLY A 71 2.26 -3.87 26.94
CA GLY A 71 3.38 -4.69 27.37
C GLY A 71 3.33 -6.10 26.81
N ASP A 72 2.16 -6.74 26.82
CA ASP A 72 1.94 -8.06 26.21
C ASP A 72 2.16 -8.02 24.71
N PHE A 73 1.57 -7.03 24.02
CA PHE A 73 1.75 -6.84 22.59
C PHE A 73 3.24 -6.64 22.24
N HIS A 74 3.96 -5.82 23.00
CA HIS A 74 5.40 -5.62 22.82
C HIS A 74 6.16 -6.95 22.98
N ARG A 75 5.96 -7.67 24.09
CA ARG A 75 6.64 -8.97 24.33
C ARG A 75 6.36 -10.00 23.24
N THR A 76 5.13 -10.04 22.73
CA THR A 76 4.73 -11.03 21.70
C THR A 76 5.23 -10.67 20.30
N HIS A 77 5.30 -9.38 19.95
CA HIS A 77 5.56 -8.95 18.58
C HIS A 77 6.93 -8.32 18.36
N TYR A 78 7.55 -7.70 19.36
CA TYR A 78 8.87 -7.05 19.26
C TYR A 78 10.01 -8.02 19.58
N VAL A 79 10.09 -9.09 18.80
CA VAL A 79 11.08 -10.17 18.95
C VAL A 79 11.92 -10.33 17.69
N ALA A 80 13.15 -10.84 17.83
CA ALA A 80 14.13 -10.92 16.75
C ALA A 80 13.59 -11.70 15.52
N ARG A 81 12.87 -12.81 15.73
CA ARG A 81 12.29 -13.60 14.63
C ARG A 81 11.16 -12.89 13.85
N ARG A 82 10.65 -11.76 14.34
CA ARG A 82 9.61 -10.93 13.70
C ARG A 82 10.16 -9.61 13.15
N MET A 83 11.46 -9.35 13.29
CA MET A 83 12.12 -8.13 12.86
C MET A 83 13.05 -8.37 11.69
N GLN A 84 13.24 -7.34 10.87
CA GLN A 84 14.27 -7.30 9.83
C GLN A 84 15.07 -6.01 9.99
N LEU A 85 16.37 -6.15 10.23
CA LEU A 85 17.29 -5.02 10.32
C LEU A 85 17.97 -4.81 8.98
N TRP A 86 17.87 -3.59 8.45
CA TRP A 86 18.61 -3.16 7.27
C TRP A 86 19.63 -2.10 7.67
N LEU A 87 20.90 -2.33 7.31
CA LEU A 87 21.99 -1.39 7.54
C LEU A 87 22.60 -1.02 6.19
N GLN A 88 22.79 0.28 5.96
CA GLN A 88 23.43 0.82 4.77
C GLN A 88 24.31 2.00 5.18
N GLY A 89 25.58 1.95 4.80
CA GLY A 89 26.56 2.99 5.09
C GLY A 89 27.89 2.69 4.42
N PRO A 90 28.87 3.59 4.54
CA PRO A 90 30.19 3.45 3.91
C PRO A 90 31.09 2.40 4.59
N GLN A 91 30.67 1.83 5.72
CA GLN A 91 31.43 0.83 6.48
C GLN A 91 31.58 -0.48 5.70
N SER A 92 32.62 -1.26 6.04
CA SER A 92 32.78 -2.61 5.50
C SER A 92 31.62 -3.52 5.94
N LEU A 93 31.38 -4.60 5.19
CA LEU A 93 30.37 -5.61 5.55
C LEU A 93 30.63 -6.23 6.92
N GLU A 94 31.90 -6.38 7.30
CA GLU A 94 32.31 -6.87 8.62
C GLU A 94 31.87 -5.91 9.73
N ALA A 95 32.20 -4.62 9.61
CA ALA A 95 31.79 -3.60 10.58
C ALA A 95 30.25 -3.45 10.65
N LEU A 96 29.55 -3.54 9.51
CA LEU A 96 28.08 -3.59 9.51
C LEU A 96 27.55 -4.86 10.19
N GLY A 97 28.23 -5.99 10.05
CA GLY A 97 27.93 -7.25 10.73
C GLY A 97 28.09 -7.15 12.24
N GLU A 98 29.17 -6.56 12.73
CA GLU A 98 29.40 -6.31 14.15
C GLU A 98 28.34 -5.37 14.74
N LEU A 99 27.98 -4.31 14.02
CA LEU A 99 26.90 -3.41 14.41
C LEU A 99 25.58 -4.16 14.52
N ALA A 100 25.24 -4.97 13.51
CA ALA A 100 24.02 -5.78 13.53
C ALA A 100 23.99 -6.73 14.72
N ALA A 101 25.09 -7.43 15.01
CA ALA A 101 25.21 -8.33 16.16
C ALA A 101 25.00 -7.59 17.48
N ARG A 102 25.61 -6.42 17.64
CA ARG A 102 25.46 -5.59 18.85
C ARG A 102 24.02 -5.11 19.05
N PHE A 103 23.33 -4.69 17.99
CA PHE A 103 21.92 -4.30 18.07
C PHE A 103 20.99 -5.48 18.36
N ALA A 104 21.30 -6.66 17.80
CA ALA A 104 20.49 -7.86 17.98
C ALA A 104 20.63 -8.50 19.37
N ALA A 105 21.78 -8.31 20.04
CA ALA A 105 22.10 -8.97 21.32
C ALA A 105 21.05 -8.77 22.43
N GLY A 106 20.35 -7.62 22.43
CA GLY A 106 19.33 -7.31 23.44
C GLY A 106 17.89 -7.70 23.06
N LEU A 107 17.66 -8.33 21.90
CA LEU A 107 16.33 -8.71 21.45
C LEU A 107 16.02 -10.17 21.85
N ALA A 108 14.86 -10.37 22.47
CA ALA A 108 14.34 -11.71 22.70
C ALA A 108 14.14 -12.43 21.36
N ALA A 109 14.54 -13.70 21.26
CA ALA A 109 14.41 -14.47 20.02
C ALA A 109 12.95 -14.55 19.55
N GLY A 110 12.06 -14.89 20.49
CA GLY A 110 10.62 -15.07 20.28
C GLY A 110 10.27 -16.10 19.22
N GLU A 111 9.01 -16.10 18.81
CA GLU A 111 8.48 -16.99 17.77
C GLU A 111 8.44 -16.31 16.41
N ALA A 112 8.59 -17.13 15.36
CA ALA A 112 8.37 -16.67 13.99
C ALA A 112 6.95 -16.10 13.83
N PRO A 113 6.74 -15.10 12.96
CA PRO A 113 5.40 -14.62 12.66
C PRO A 113 4.60 -15.75 11.98
N PRO A 114 3.31 -15.90 12.28
CA PRO A 114 2.45 -16.80 11.52
C PRO A 114 2.45 -16.39 10.04
N PRO A 115 2.16 -17.32 9.12
CA PRO A 115 2.01 -16.97 7.72
C PRO A 115 0.93 -15.90 7.55
N ALA A 116 1.18 -14.95 6.64
CA ALA A 116 0.23 -13.88 6.36
C ALA A 116 -1.12 -14.48 5.93
N PRO A 117 -2.25 -13.95 6.43
CA PRO A 117 -3.56 -14.53 6.15
C PRO A 117 -3.90 -14.45 4.65
N PRO A 118 -4.60 -15.43 4.08
CA PRO A 118 -4.95 -15.41 2.67
C PRO A 118 -5.95 -14.28 2.38
N LEU A 119 -5.68 -13.50 1.34
CA LEU A 119 -6.60 -12.48 0.84
C LEU A 119 -7.72 -13.15 0.05
N ARG A 120 -8.97 -12.83 0.39
CA ARG A 120 -10.15 -13.14 -0.42
C ARG A 120 -10.96 -11.85 -0.63
N LEU A 121 -11.33 -11.63 -1.88
CA LEU A 121 -12.20 -10.51 -2.24
C LEU A 121 -13.65 -11.00 -2.21
N GLY A 122 -14.57 -10.12 -1.81
CA GLY A 122 -16.00 -10.42 -1.80
C GLY A 122 -16.59 -10.49 -3.21
N GLU A 123 -17.89 -10.74 -3.29
CA GLU A 123 -18.63 -10.83 -4.56
C GLU A 123 -18.79 -9.47 -5.27
N PHE A 124 -18.68 -8.37 -4.52
CA PHE A 124 -18.78 -7.02 -5.06
C PHE A 124 -17.51 -6.63 -5.84
N THR A 125 -17.68 -6.42 -7.14
CA THR A 125 -16.60 -6.05 -8.08
C THR A 125 -16.56 -4.57 -8.43
N ALA A 126 -17.57 -3.81 -8.01
CA ALA A 126 -17.64 -2.37 -8.22
C ALA A 126 -18.28 -1.72 -7.00
N LEU A 127 -17.56 -0.79 -6.40
CA LEU A 127 -18.05 0.06 -5.33
C LEU A 127 -18.21 1.48 -5.86
N GLN A 128 -19.22 2.16 -5.35
CA GLN A 128 -19.37 3.59 -5.54
C GLN A 128 -19.34 4.28 -4.18
N LEU A 129 -18.43 5.24 -4.03
CA LEU A 129 -18.34 6.06 -2.84
C LEU A 129 -18.77 7.49 -3.20
N ALA A 130 -19.72 8.01 -2.42
CA ALA A 130 -20.06 9.42 -2.48
C ALA A 130 -18.91 10.22 -1.84
N VAL A 131 -18.34 11.15 -2.60
CA VAL A 131 -17.22 11.99 -2.15
C VAL A 131 -17.56 13.47 -2.32
N SER A 132 -17.01 14.29 -1.43
CA SER A 132 -17.14 15.74 -1.47
C SER A 132 -16.07 16.42 -2.32
N SER A 133 -14.93 15.75 -2.54
CA SER A 133 -13.84 16.27 -3.38
C SER A 133 -13.90 15.75 -4.83
N GLN A 134 -12.83 15.99 -5.57
CA GLN A 134 -12.62 15.47 -6.91
C GLN A 134 -12.81 13.94 -6.96
N PRO A 135 -13.65 13.43 -7.87
CA PRO A 135 -13.81 11.99 -8.06
C PRO A 135 -12.51 11.32 -8.50
N ALA A 136 -12.32 10.07 -8.10
CA ALA A 136 -11.21 9.25 -8.54
C ALA A 136 -11.67 7.84 -8.97
N LEU A 137 -10.93 7.28 -9.92
CA LEU A 137 -10.98 5.85 -10.25
C LEU A 137 -9.89 5.12 -9.45
N TRP A 138 -10.30 4.12 -8.69
CA TRP A 138 -9.44 3.17 -8.00
C TRP A 138 -9.56 1.81 -8.68
N ARG A 139 -8.52 1.45 -9.44
CA ARG A 139 -8.41 0.11 -10.03
C ARG A 139 -7.50 -0.74 -9.15
N CYS A 140 -8.05 -1.80 -8.55
CA CYS A 140 -7.36 -2.55 -7.51
C CYS A 140 -7.02 -4.01 -7.90
N PRO A 141 -6.06 -4.22 -8.83
CA PRO A 141 -5.75 -5.55 -9.34
C PRO A 141 -5.05 -6.43 -8.30
N LEU A 142 -5.36 -7.72 -8.35
CA LEU A 142 -4.56 -8.76 -7.70
C LEU A 142 -3.47 -9.25 -8.63
N ILE A 143 -2.24 -9.21 -8.16
CA ILE A 143 -1.06 -9.57 -8.92
C ILE A 143 -0.25 -10.65 -8.22
N ALA A 144 0.37 -11.54 -9.00
CA ALA A 144 1.38 -12.44 -8.46
C ALA A 144 2.66 -11.64 -8.18
N LEU A 145 3.16 -11.74 -6.95
CA LEU A 145 4.39 -11.05 -6.57
C LEU A 145 5.57 -11.61 -7.33
N SER A 146 6.16 -10.72 -8.12
CA SER A 146 7.36 -10.95 -8.90
C SER A 146 8.07 -9.60 -9.07
N ASP A 147 9.32 -9.62 -9.52
CA ASP A 147 10.11 -8.40 -9.75
C ASP A 147 9.52 -7.45 -10.83
N ASN A 148 8.42 -7.83 -11.47
CA ASN A 148 7.75 -7.05 -12.52
C ASN A 148 6.90 -5.89 -12.00
N VAL A 149 6.64 -5.78 -10.69
CA VAL A 149 5.81 -4.68 -10.16
C VAL A 149 6.55 -3.35 -10.24
N THR A 150 7.86 -3.36 -9.99
CA THR A 150 8.73 -2.21 -10.22
C THR A 150 8.66 -1.78 -11.69
N LEU A 151 8.67 -2.74 -12.62
CA LEU A 151 8.55 -2.45 -14.05
C LEU A 151 7.17 -1.86 -14.41
N LEU A 152 6.08 -2.43 -13.85
CA LEU A 152 4.73 -1.90 -14.02
C LEU A 152 4.64 -0.45 -13.55
N ARG A 153 5.26 -0.13 -12.39
CA ARG A 153 5.34 1.23 -11.87
C ARG A 153 6.05 2.17 -12.83
N GLU A 154 7.18 1.76 -13.40
CA GLU A 154 7.89 2.61 -14.36
C GLU A 154 7.09 2.86 -15.64
N PHE A 155 6.40 1.86 -16.17
CA PHE A 155 5.49 2.04 -17.31
C PHE A 155 4.28 2.93 -16.97
N LEU A 156 3.77 2.82 -15.73
CA LEU A 156 2.61 3.59 -15.27
C LEU A 156 2.96 5.08 -15.10
N LEU A 157 4.16 5.36 -14.59
CA LEU A 157 4.68 6.70 -14.33
C LEU A 157 5.47 7.27 -15.52
N ASP A 158 5.44 6.61 -16.68
CA ASP A 158 6.09 7.13 -17.87
C ASP A 158 5.32 8.33 -18.43
N GLU A 159 6.05 9.40 -18.75
CA GLU A 159 5.50 10.65 -19.28
C GLU A 159 5.83 10.84 -20.77
N ALA A 160 6.54 9.89 -21.39
CA ALA A 160 6.92 9.98 -22.78
C ALA A 160 5.69 9.97 -23.72
N PRO A 161 5.79 10.57 -24.93
CA PRO A 161 4.74 10.48 -25.93
C PRO A 161 4.35 9.02 -26.22
N GLY A 162 3.04 8.74 -26.20
CA GLY A 162 2.51 7.38 -26.35
C GLY A 162 2.37 6.58 -25.06
N SER A 163 2.81 7.11 -23.91
CA SER A 163 2.54 6.52 -22.59
C SER A 163 1.06 6.65 -22.20
N LEU A 164 0.66 5.89 -21.17
CA LEU A 164 -0.69 6.00 -20.60
C LEU A 164 -0.97 7.43 -20.11
N MET A 165 -0.05 8.00 -19.32
CA MET A 165 -0.25 9.33 -18.73
C MET A 165 -0.24 10.43 -19.78
N ALA A 166 0.61 10.35 -20.81
CA ALA A 166 0.58 11.29 -21.92
C ALA A 166 -0.79 11.27 -22.63
N GLY A 167 -1.34 10.09 -22.91
CA GLY A 167 -2.65 9.94 -23.53
C GLY A 167 -3.83 10.39 -22.64
N LEU A 168 -3.75 10.15 -21.33
CA LEU A 168 -4.77 10.61 -20.37
C LEU A 168 -4.75 12.14 -20.23
N ARG A 169 -3.57 12.76 -20.15
CA ARG A 169 -3.41 14.22 -20.04
C ARG A 169 -3.84 14.93 -21.32
N GLN A 170 -3.47 14.41 -22.49
CA GLN A 170 -3.88 14.98 -23.78
C GLN A 170 -5.41 15.05 -23.93
N ARG A 171 -6.11 14.03 -23.45
CA ARG A 171 -7.58 13.95 -23.47
C ARG A 171 -8.25 14.64 -22.26
N ARG A 172 -7.45 15.22 -21.34
CA ARG A 172 -7.91 15.82 -20.08
C ARG A 172 -8.74 14.86 -19.22
N LEU A 173 -8.40 13.58 -19.24
CA LEU A 173 -9.08 12.54 -18.46
C LEU A 173 -8.48 12.38 -17.07
N ALA A 174 -7.16 12.45 -16.94
CA ALA A 174 -6.47 12.43 -15.65
C ALA A 174 -5.14 13.18 -15.74
N GLY A 175 -4.82 13.93 -14.67
CA GLY A 175 -3.57 14.68 -14.55
C GLY A 175 -2.44 13.84 -13.95
N ASP A 176 -2.75 13.02 -12.94
CA ASP A 176 -1.78 12.22 -12.21
C ASP A 176 -2.31 10.83 -11.87
N VAL A 177 -1.36 9.96 -11.50
CA VAL A 177 -1.63 8.60 -11.04
C VAL A 177 -0.83 8.30 -9.79
N ALA A 178 -1.48 7.65 -8.82
CA ALA A 178 -0.80 7.05 -7.67
C ALA A 178 -0.85 5.52 -7.74
N LEU A 179 0.19 4.87 -7.23
CA LEU A 179 0.28 3.42 -7.12
C LEU A 179 0.61 3.04 -5.68
N ASN A 180 -0.36 2.41 -5.00
CA ASN A 180 -0.27 2.05 -3.59
C ASN A 180 -0.40 0.54 -3.39
N TRP A 181 0.25 0.02 -2.34
CA TRP A 181 0.03 -1.35 -1.88
C TRP A 181 -1.12 -1.38 -0.87
N LEU A 182 -2.17 -2.13 -1.17
CA LEU A 182 -3.26 -2.39 -0.23
C LEU A 182 -2.94 -3.57 0.68
N TYR A 183 -2.29 -4.60 0.13
CA TYR A 183 -1.85 -5.80 0.85
C TYR A 183 -0.74 -6.53 0.09
N GLN A 184 0.10 -7.25 0.83
CA GLN A 184 1.16 -8.08 0.26
C GLN A 184 1.39 -9.32 1.13
N ASP A 185 1.40 -10.50 0.51
CA ASP A 185 1.91 -11.73 1.13
C ASP A 185 3.18 -12.25 0.41
N ARG A 186 3.53 -13.53 0.55
CA ARG A 186 4.72 -14.12 -0.12
C ARG A 186 4.53 -14.44 -1.60
N HIS A 187 3.30 -14.45 -2.10
CA HIS A 187 2.92 -14.90 -3.45
C HIS A 187 2.02 -13.90 -4.19
N LEU A 188 1.22 -13.13 -3.46
CA LEU A 188 0.18 -12.28 -4.00
C LEU A 188 0.26 -10.87 -3.42
N GLY A 189 0.06 -9.89 -4.29
CA GLY A 189 0.00 -8.49 -3.97
C GLY A 189 -1.31 -7.88 -4.45
N TRP A 190 -1.86 -6.98 -3.64
CA TRP A 190 -3.05 -6.22 -3.95
C TRP A 190 -2.66 -4.75 -4.09
N LEU A 191 -2.83 -4.21 -5.29
CA LEU A 191 -2.47 -2.84 -5.62
C LEU A 191 -3.70 -1.95 -5.65
N ALA A 192 -3.50 -0.64 -5.54
CA ALA A 192 -4.45 0.38 -5.94
C ALA A 192 -3.77 1.34 -6.93
N LEU A 193 -4.31 1.42 -8.14
CA LEU A 193 -3.98 2.43 -9.12
C LEU A 193 -5.06 3.52 -9.02
N VAL A 194 -4.67 4.73 -8.64
CA VAL A 194 -5.58 5.82 -8.33
C VAL A 194 -5.41 6.93 -9.35
N PHE A 195 -6.48 7.25 -10.07
CA PHE A 195 -6.52 8.32 -11.06
C PHE A 195 -7.58 9.34 -10.68
N ALA A 196 -7.18 10.59 -10.47
CA ALA A 196 -8.12 11.69 -10.27
C ALA A 196 -8.80 12.02 -11.60
N SER A 197 -10.11 11.83 -11.68
CA SER A 197 -10.88 11.97 -12.92
C SER A 197 -12.38 12.10 -12.66
N ASP A 198 -13.04 13.00 -13.38
CA ASP A 198 -14.50 13.12 -13.45
C ASP A 198 -15.14 12.06 -14.38
N ARG A 199 -14.33 11.36 -15.18
CA ARG A 199 -14.75 10.37 -16.19
C ARG A 199 -14.09 9.00 -15.94
N PRO A 200 -14.41 8.34 -14.81
CA PRO A 200 -13.75 7.10 -14.40
C PRO A 200 -13.90 5.97 -15.43
N GLU A 201 -15.03 5.91 -16.15
CA GLU A 201 -15.28 4.87 -17.16
C GLU A 201 -14.34 5.01 -18.38
N GLU A 202 -14.05 6.24 -18.82
CA GLU A 202 -13.15 6.49 -19.94
C GLU A 202 -11.70 6.17 -19.54
N VAL A 203 -11.30 6.58 -18.34
CA VAL A 203 -9.99 6.23 -17.78
C VAL A 203 -9.83 4.71 -17.68
N ASP A 204 -10.84 3.99 -17.20
CA ASP A 204 -10.77 2.53 -17.06
C ASP A 204 -10.61 1.81 -18.41
N ARG A 205 -11.24 2.31 -19.48
CA ARG A 205 -11.03 1.81 -20.84
C ARG A 205 -9.60 2.03 -21.30
N GLN A 206 -9.03 3.21 -21.06
CA GLN A 206 -7.64 3.52 -21.42
C GLN A 206 -6.65 2.64 -20.66
N ILE A 207 -6.87 2.41 -19.36
CA ILE A 207 -6.03 1.50 -18.57
C ILE A 207 -6.11 0.07 -19.12
N THR A 208 -7.31 -0.40 -19.49
CA THR A 208 -7.48 -1.74 -20.07
C THR A 208 -6.72 -1.89 -21.38
N HIS A 209 -6.81 -0.90 -22.28
CA HIS A 209 -6.05 -0.87 -23.52
C HIS A 209 -4.54 -0.83 -23.28
N TRP A 210 -4.07 -0.01 -22.33
CA TRP A 210 -2.67 0.06 -21.95
C TRP A 210 -2.14 -1.27 -21.39
N LEU A 211 -2.90 -1.95 -20.53
CA LEU A 211 -2.52 -3.27 -20.02
C LEU A 211 -2.38 -4.31 -21.13
N GLN A 212 -3.22 -4.24 -22.17
CA GLN A 212 -3.09 -5.09 -23.36
C GLN A 212 -1.83 -4.74 -24.16
N ALA A 213 -1.53 -3.47 -24.35
CA ALA A 213 -0.30 -3.03 -25.01
C ALA A 213 0.95 -3.48 -24.24
N LEU A 214 0.93 -3.43 -22.90
CA LEU A 214 2.03 -3.91 -22.07
C LEU A 214 2.32 -5.42 -22.27
N GLN A 215 1.29 -6.24 -22.57
CA GLN A 215 1.50 -7.66 -22.87
C GLN A 215 2.31 -7.88 -24.15
N GLN A 216 2.30 -6.91 -25.07
CA GLN A 216 2.97 -6.96 -26.36
C GLN A 216 4.38 -6.36 -26.33
N THR A 217 4.82 -5.81 -25.19
CA THR A 217 6.16 -5.24 -25.04
C THR A 217 7.27 -6.23 -25.40
N THR A 218 8.31 -5.72 -26.06
CA THR A 218 9.48 -6.52 -26.46
C THR A 218 10.44 -6.70 -25.28
N PRO A 219 11.31 -7.72 -25.30
CA PRO A 219 12.35 -7.88 -24.28
C PRO A 219 13.27 -6.66 -24.14
N GLU A 220 13.57 -5.96 -25.24
CA GLU A 220 14.43 -4.77 -25.26
C GLU A 220 13.76 -3.62 -24.51
N GLN A 221 12.45 -3.40 -24.74
CA GLN A 221 11.68 -2.40 -24.01
C GLN A 221 11.63 -2.72 -22.51
N GLN A 222 11.37 -3.98 -22.15
CA GLN A 222 11.36 -4.42 -20.75
C GLN A 222 12.72 -4.21 -20.09
N GLN A 223 13.81 -4.48 -20.80
CA GLN A 223 15.17 -4.26 -20.31
C GLN A 223 15.48 -2.77 -20.14
N HIS A 224 15.04 -1.92 -21.07
CA HIS A 224 15.19 -0.48 -20.98
C HIS A 224 14.53 0.09 -19.72
N TYR A 225 13.24 -0.21 -19.50
CA TYR A 225 12.52 0.26 -18.32
C TYR A 225 13.07 -0.35 -17.02
N TYR A 226 13.57 -1.58 -17.07
CA TYR A 226 14.28 -2.17 -15.93
C TYR A 226 15.56 -1.38 -15.60
N GLN A 227 16.37 -1.01 -16.59
CA GLN A 227 17.56 -0.18 -16.38
C GLN A 227 17.20 1.21 -15.84
N LEU A 228 16.13 1.83 -16.34
CA LEU A 228 15.62 3.09 -15.84
C LEU A 228 15.24 2.99 -14.35
N SER A 229 14.53 1.92 -13.97
CA SER A 229 14.15 1.67 -12.57
C SER A 229 15.38 1.57 -11.66
N ARG A 230 16.45 0.92 -12.12
CA ARG A 230 17.70 0.78 -11.35
C ARG A 230 18.41 2.12 -11.16
N ARG A 231 18.50 2.94 -12.22
CA ARG A 231 19.11 4.26 -12.14
C ARG A 231 18.36 5.16 -11.17
N ARG A 232 17.02 5.18 -11.24
CA ARG A 232 16.16 5.92 -10.31
C ARG A 232 16.36 5.46 -8.87
N PHE A 233 16.39 4.14 -8.64
CA PHE A 233 16.64 3.58 -7.31
C PHE A 233 18.01 3.98 -6.76
N GLN A 234 19.06 3.96 -7.59
CA GLN A 234 20.42 4.36 -7.19
C GLN A 234 20.54 5.85 -6.86
N ALA A 235 19.69 6.70 -7.44
CA ALA A 235 19.67 8.14 -7.18
C ALA A 235 18.95 8.51 -5.87
N LEU A 236 18.25 7.57 -5.22
CA LEU A 236 17.58 7.81 -3.95
C LEU A 236 18.59 7.97 -2.80
N SER A 237 18.21 8.70 -1.76
CA SER A 237 18.97 8.75 -0.51
C SER A 237 19.08 7.34 0.12
N PRO A 238 20.09 7.03 0.94
CA PRO A 238 20.18 5.73 1.62
C PRO A 238 18.90 5.38 2.40
N LEU A 239 18.30 6.35 3.08
CA LEU A 239 17.04 6.14 3.79
C LEU A 239 15.89 5.76 2.84
N ASP A 240 15.80 6.42 1.69
CA ASP A 240 14.79 6.15 0.66
C ASP A 240 15.09 4.92 -0.19
N GLN A 241 16.31 4.36 -0.12
CA GLN A 241 16.61 3.03 -0.68
C GLN A 241 16.15 1.92 0.28
N LEU A 242 16.25 2.15 1.58
CA LEU A 242 15.84 1.19 2.62
C LEU A 242 14.32 1.15 2.85
N ARG A 243 13.63 2.28 2.73
CA ARG A 243 12.16 2.37 2.93
C ARG A 243 11.37 1.49 1.93
N PRO A 244 11.67 1.47 0.62
CA PRO A 244 11.11 0.53 -0.34
C PRO A 244 11.63 -0.90 -0.16
N ALA A 245 12.81 -1.11 0.44
CA ALA A 245 13.36 -2.46 0.68
C ALA A 245 12.58 -3.22 1.76
N GLY A 246 12.11 -2.50 2.79
CA GLY A 246 11.16 -3.01 3.78
C GLY A 246 9.76 -3.27 3.21
N ILE A 247 9.33 -2.49 2.21
CA ILE A 247 8.00 -2.55 1.56
C ILE A 247 8.07 -3.27 0.18
N ARG A 248 9.21 -3.92 -0.14
CA ARG A 248 9.45 -4.74 -1.35
C ARG A 248 9.15 -4.07 -2.70
N LEU A 249 9.46 -2.78 -2.86
CA LEU A 249 9.48 -2.07 -4.15
C LEU A 249 10.90 -1.90 -4.72
N CYS A 250 11.82 -2.81 -4.40
CA CYS A 250 13.18 -2.78 -4.93
C CYS A 250 13.29 -3.56 -6.25
N PRO A 251 14.04 -3.06 -7.25
CA PRO A 251 14.43 -3.86 -8.41
C PRO A 251 15.37 -4.99 -7.94
N ARG A 252 14.84 -6.20 -7.73
CA ARG A 252 15.63 -7.33 -7.20
C ARG A 252 16.17 -8.28 -8.27
N ARG A 253 15.51 -8.41 -9.44
CA ARG A 253 16.03 -9.17 -10.60
C ARG A 253 15.50 -8.62 -11.93
N ALA A 254 16.26 -8.84 -13.00
CA ALA A 254 15.82 -8.56 -14.37
C ALA A 254 14.56 -9.36 -14.69
N ALA A 255 13.56 -8.67 -15.24
CA ALA A 255 12.22 -9.17 -15.49
C ALA A 255 12.23 -10.41 -16.40
N ARG A 256 12.14 -11.62 -15.84
CA ARG A 256 12.14 -12.84 -16.67
C ARG A 256 10.77 -13.22 -17.24
N ARG A 257 9.64 -12.62 -16.81
CA ARG A 257 8.28 -13.10 -17.17
C ARG A 257 7.16 -12.05 -17.12
N VAL A 258 7.37 -10.84 -17.65
CA VAL A 258 6.32 -9.77 -17.70
C VAL A 258 5.03 -10.26 -18.36
N ARG A 259 5.15 -11.04 -19.44
CA ARG A 259 3.99 -11.62 -20.14
C ARG A 259 3.13 -12.53 -19.26
N ARG A 260 3.70 -13.23 -18.27
CA ARG A 260 2.93 -14.10 -17.34
C ARG A 260 2.28 -13.30 -16.21
N PHE A 261 2.89 -12.19 -15.81
CA PHE A 261 2.32 -11.22 -14.86
C PHE A 261 1.10 -10.50 -15.45
N LEU A 262 1.17 -10.14 -16.74
CA LEU A 262 0.09 -9.47 -17.45
C LEU A 262 -0.94 -10.43 -18.08
N ARG A 263 -0.66 -11.73 -18.22
CA ARG A 263 -1.55 -12.76 -18.84
C ARG A 263 -2.72 -13.22 -17.97
N ARG A 264 -2.86 -12.76 -16.72
CA ARG A 264 -4.17 -12.88 -16.04
C ARG A 264 -5.10 -11.87 -16.70
N PRO A 265 -6.26 -12.31 -17.21
CA PRO A 265 -6.86 -11.75 -18.40
C PRO A 265 -7.13 -10.25 -18.25
N ALA A 266 -6.78 -9.50 -19.29
CA ALA A 266 -7.23 -8.13 -19.53
C ALA A 266 -8.75 -8.06 -19.87
N GLY A 267 -9.47 -9.19 -19.78
CA GLY A 267 -10.91 -9.25 -19.62
C GLY A 267 -11.23 -9.43 -18.15
N ARG A 268 -12.13 -8.61 -17.63
CA ARG A 268 -12.65 -8.61 -16.25
C ARG A 268 -12.61 -10.04 -15.66
N PRO A 269 -11.65 -10.38 -14.78
CA PRO A 269 -11.80 -11.58 -13.97
C PRO A 269 -13.02 -11.28 -13.10
N VAL A 270 -14.05 -12.10 -13.22
CA VAL A 270 -15.17 -12.11 -12.27
C VAL A 270 -14.57 -12.08 -10.87
N GLY A 271 -14.79 -10.99 -10.12
CA GLY A 271 -14.35 -10.86 -8.73
C GLY A 271 -13.26 -9.82 -8.38
N GLN A 272 -12.86 -8.89 -9.27
CA GLN A 272 -11.96 -7.79 -8.84
C GLN A 272 -12.75 -6.53 -8.41
N PRO A 273 -12.60 -6.04 -7.17
CA PRO A 273 -13.21 -4.81 -6.69
C PRO A 273 -12.49 -3.60 -7.31
N GLY A 274 -13.22 -2.81 -8.08
CA GLY A 274 -12.88 -1.43 -8.38
C GLY A 274 -13.70 -0.50 -7.49
N LEU A 275 -13.16 0.65 -7.13
CA LEU A 275 -13.92 1.74 -6.52
C LEU A 275 -13.96 2.90 -7.52
N SER A 276 -15.15 3.37 -7.85
CA SER A 276 -15.35 4.59 -8.62
C SER A 276 -16.09 5.60 -7.76
N ASP A 277 -15.55 6.79 -7.62
CA ASP A 277 -16.24 7.83 -6.88
C ASP A 277 -17.39 8.44 -7.72
N ARG A 278 -18.45 8.92 -7.05
CA ARG A 278 -19.45 9.81 -7.66
C ARG A 278 -19.58 11.08 -6.83
N PHE A 279 -19.68 12.21 -7.53
CA PHE A 279 -20.06 13.46 -6.90
C PHE A 279 -21.55 13.39 -6.53
N PRO A 280 -21.97 13.85 -5.33
CA PRO A 280 -23.38 13.95 -5.01
C PRO A 280 -24.06 14.85 -6.03
N ARG A 281 -24.90 14.26 -6.91
CA ARG A 281 -25.78 15.04 -7.77
C ARG A 281 -26.76 15.74 -6.85
N GLY A 282 -26.88 17.07 -6.98
CA GLY A 282 -27.67 17.93 -6.10
C GLY A 282 -28.96 17.26 -5.66
N ALA A 283 -28.97 16.80 -4.41
CA ALA A 283 -30.21 16.58 -3.70
C ALA A 283 -30.76 17.97 -3.43
N CYS A 284 -31.83 18.31 -4.14
CA CYS A 284 -32.74 19.35 -3.67
C CYS A 284 -33.03 19.06 -2.19
N CYS A 285 -32.92 20.12 -1.39
CA CYS A 285 -33.15 20.13 0.03
C CYS A 285 -34.37 19.27 0.43
N HIS A 286 -34.17 18.34 1.35
CA HIS A 286 -35.21 18.00 2.32
C HIS A 286 -34.56 17.91 3.71
N PRO A 287 -34.91 18.81 4.65
CA PRO A 287 -34.46 18.70 6.02
C PRO A 287 -35.37 17.71 6.76
N GLY A 288 -34.77 16.78 7.51
CA GLY A 288 -35.50 16.00 8.51
C GLY A 288 -35.17 14.52 8.49
N LEU A 289 -34.19 14.14 9.31
CA LEU A 289 -34.24 13.14 10.40
C LEU A 289 -32.82 12.69 10.78
#